data_AF-A0ABD6Y384-F1
#
_entry.id   AF-A0ABD6Y384-F1
#
_cell.length_a   1.000
_cell.length_b   1.000
_cell.length_c   1.000
_cell.angle_alpha   90.00
_cell.angle_beta   90.00
_cell.angle_gamma   90.00
#
_symmetry.space_group_name_H-M   'P 1'
#
loop_
_entity.id
_entity.type
_entity.pdbx_description
1 polymer ?
#
loop_
_entity_poly.entity_id
_entity_poly.type
_entity_poly.pdbx_seq_one_letter_code
_entity_poly.pdbx_strand_id
1 'polypeptide(L)'
;MTYKHLTTRELTLIADFWYQGTKAYRAAKLLQRSQETIYRVYRFLNNGKTIDQYLQTYQRHKRRCGRKQTQLPTIEVNYIHAQIKAGWTPDTIIGRHEHPISCSMRTLYRMFARNQYGFSVKQLPM
;
A
#
# COMPACT_ATOMS: atom_id res chain seq x y z
N MET A 1 -9.95 -17.53 -3.45
CA MET A 1 -8.52 -17.82 -3.21
C MET A 1 -7.81 -16.55 -2.82
N THR A 2 -7.30 -16.44 -1.59
CA THR A 2 -6.53 -15.27 -1.15
C THR A 2 -5.09 -15.44 -1.64
N TYR A 3 -4.61 -14.52 -2.48
CA TYR A 3 -3.24 -14.56 -2.96
C TYR A 3 -2.26 -14.40 -1.79
N LYS A 4 -1.50 -15.45 -1.48
CA LYS A 4 -0.49 -15.44 -0.40
C LYS A 4 0.86 -15.03 -0.99
N HIS A 5 1.38 -13.90 -0.55
CA HIS A 5 2.69 -13.43 -0.99
C HIS A 5 3.82 -14.38 -0.55
N LEU A 6 4.91 -14.38 -1.32
CA LEU A 6 6.16 -15.04 -0.92
C LEU A 6 6.81 -14.24 0.20
N THR A 7 7.19 -14.93 1.26
CA THR A 7 7.99 -14.38 2.34
C THR A 7 9.46 -14.34 1.94
N THR A 8 10.26 -13.53 2.64
CA THR A 8 11.71 -13.47 2.42
C THR A 8 12.36 -14.84 2.60
N ARG A 9 11.94 -15.61 3.62
CA ARG A 9 12.44 -16.97 3.87
C ARG A 9 12.13 -17.92 2.71
N GLU A 10 10.91 -17.86 2.16
CA GLU A 10 10.55 -18.65 0.98
C GLU A 10 11.38 -18.24 -0.24
N LEU A 11 11.63 -16.94 -0.45
CA LEU A 11 12.48 -16.46 -1.55
C LEU A 11 13.92 -16.98 -1.44
N THR A 12 14.51 -16.99 -0.24
CA THR A 12 15.84 -17.56 0.00
C THR A 12 15.87 -19.05 -0.32
N LEU A 13 14.90 -19.82 0.17
CA LEU A 13 14.79 -21.25 -0.13
C LEU A 13 14.62 -21.53 -1.63
N ILE A 14 13.85 -20.70 -2.33
CA ILE A 14 13.70 -20.80 -3.79
C ILE A 14 15.03 -20.54 -4.49
N ALA A 15 15.84 -19.59 -4.00
CA ALA A 15 17.19 -19.34 -4.49
C ALA A 15 18.09 -20.57 -4.33
N ASP A 16 18.07 -21.18 -3.14
CA ASP A 16 18.89 -22.34 -2.82
C ASP A 16 18.49 -23.54 -3.69
N PHE A 17 17.18 -23.78 -3.86
CA PHE A 17 16.69 -24.83 -4.76
C PHE A 17 17.10 -24.60 -6.21
N TRP A 18 17.11 -23.34 -6.66
CA TRP A 18 17.57 -22.98 -7.99
C TRP A 18 19.06 -23.25 -8.15
N TYR A 19 19.88 -22.85 -7.17
CA TYR A 19 21.33 -23.09 -7.15
C TYR A 19 21.67 -24.59 -7.15
N GLN A 20 20.90 -25.40 -6.43
CA GLN A 20 21.02 -26.86 -6.40
C GLN A 20 20.51 -27.56 -7.68
N GLY A 21 19.96 -26.82 -8.65
CA GLY A 21 19.40 -27.39 -9.89
C GLY A 21 18.07 -28.11 -9.71
N THR A 22 17.38 -27.94 -8.58
CA THR A 22 16.07 -28.53 -8.32
C THR A 22 15.04 -27.95 -9.28
N LYS A 23 14.26 -28.79 -9.97
CA LYS A 23 13.23 -28.32 -10.91
C LYS A 23 12.12 -27.53 -10.18
N ALA A 24 11.66 -26.43 -10.78
CA ALA A 24 10.68 -25.51 -10.20
C ALA A 24 9.39 -26.20 -9.70
N TYR A 25 8.87 -27.20 -10.41
CA TYR A 25 7.68 -27.94 -9.98
C TYR A 25 7.90 -28.74 -8.69
N ARG A 26 9.12 -29.24 -8.45
CA ARG A 26 9.48 -29.95 -7.21
C ARG A 26 9.59 -28.96 -6.06
N ALA A 27 10.29 -27.84 -6.28
CA ALA A 27 10.37 -26.75 -5.31
C ALA A 27 8.98 -26.21 -4.93
N ALA A 28 8.07 -26.08 -5.90
CA ALA A 28 6.69 -25.68 -5.65
C ALA A 28 5.94 -26.68 -4.75
N LYS A 29 6.11 -27.99 -4.98
CA LYS A 29 5.51 -29.04 -4.15
C LYS A 29 6.07 -29.01 -2.72
N LEU A 30 7.38 -28.83 -2.55
CA LEU A 30 8.05 -28.74 -1.24
C LEU A 30 7.60 -27.50 -0.46
N LEU A 31 7.48 -26.36 -1.12
CA LEU A 31 7.04 -25.09 -0.51
C LEU A 31 5.52 -24.97 -0.40
N GLN A 32 4.77 -25.96 -0.90
CA GLN A 32 3.30 -25.94 -0.98
C GLN A 32 2.78 -24.66 -1.65
N ARG A 33 3.46 -24.22 -2.72
CA ARG A 33 3.13 -23.02 -3.50
C ARG A 33 2.69 -23.40 -4.91
N SER A 34 2.00 -22.48 -5.59
CA SER A 34 1.67 -22.69 -6.99
C SER A 34 2.92 -22.75 -7.84
N GLN A 35 2.95 -23.66 -8.80
CA GLN A 35 4.07 -23.85 -9.70
C GLN A 35 4.45 -22.54 -10.40
N GLU A 36 3.45 -21.82 -10.92
CA GLU A 36 3.63 -20.54 -11.59
C GLU A 36 4.35 -19.49 -10.71
N THR A 37 4.07 -19.46 -9.41
CA THR A 37 4.76 -18.54 -8.48
C THR A 37 6.26 -18.84 -8.43
N ILE A 38 6.65 -20.11 -8.38
CA ILE A 38 8.05 -20.52 -8.36
C ILE A 38 8.70 -20.33 -9.73
N TYR A 39 8.00 -20.65 -10.82
CA TYR A 39 8.49 -20.45 -12.18
C TYR A 39 8.81 -18.98 -12.48
N ARG A 40 8.03 -18.03 -11.96
CA ARG A 40 8.33 -16.60 -12.08
C ARG A 40 9.66 -16.22 -11.44
N VAL A 41 9.96 -16.76 -10.26
CA VAL A 41 11.23 -16.50 -9.57
C VAL A 41 12.37 -17.17 -10.32
N TYR A 42 12.22 -18.43 -10.72
CA TYR A 42 13.24 -19.16 -11.49
C TYR A 42 13.56 -18.48 -12.82
N ARG A 43 12.55 -18.02 -13.56
CA ARG A 43 12.76 -17.27 -14.80
C ARG A 43 13.53 -15.98 -14.56
N PHE A 44 13.26 -15.30 -13.44
CA PHE A 44 13.99 -14.11 -13.06
C PHE A 44 15.46 -14.41 -12.76
N LEU A 45 15.73 -15.49 -12.03
CA LEU A 45 17.09 -15.97 -11.75
C LEU A 45 17.84 -16.42 -13.01
N ASN A 46 17.17 -17.15 -13.90
CA ASN A 46 17.73 -17.59 -15.18
C ASN A 46 18.17 -16.42 -16.08
N ASN A 47 17.58 -15.24 -15.90
CA ASN A 47 17.99 -14.01 -16.59
C ASN A 47 19.23 -13.35 -15.96
N GLY A 48 19.95 -14.05 -15.07
CA GLY A 48 21.16 -13.56 -14.40
C GLY A 48 20.90 -12.54 -13.29
N LYS A 49 19.66 -12.40 -12.82
CA LYS A 49 19.28 -11.44 -11.77
C LYS A 49 19.32 -12.11 -10.40
N THR A 50 19.55 -11.32 -9.36
CA THR A 50 19.63 -11.82 -7.98
C THR A 50 18.26 -11.87 -7.30
N ILE A 51 18.13 -12.67 -6.24
CA ILE A 51 16.91 -12.67 -5.41
C ILE A 51 16.67 -11.33 -4.73
N ASP A 52 17.72 -10.62 -4.34
CA ASP A 52 17.57 -9.28 -3.78
C ASP A 52 16.92 -8.32 -4.79
N GLN A 53 17.37 -8.35 -6.05
CA GLN A 53 16.73 -7.59 -7.14
C GLN A 53 15.27 -7.99 -7.35
N TYR A 54 14.93 -9.28 -7.21
CA TYR A 54 13.53 -9.74 -7.28
C TYR A 54 12.70 -9.12 -6.15
N LEU A 55 13.21 -9.16 -4.92
CA LEU A 55 12.54 -8.59 -3.74
C LEU A 55 12.33 -7.08 -3.90
N GLN A 56 13.36 -6.34 -4.31
CA GLN A 56 13.27 -4.90 -4.58
C GLN A 56 12.22 -4.59 -5.65
N THR A 57 12.20 -5.36 -6.74
CA THR A 57 11.23 -5.20 -7.84
C THR A 57 9.81 -5.46 -7.33
N TYR A 58 9.61 -6.54 -6.58
CA TYR A 58 8.33 -6.87 -5.96
C TYR A 58 7.85 -5.75 -5.01
N GLN A 59 8.72 -5.22 -4.14
CA GLN A 59 8.39 -4.10 -3.26
C GLN A 59 8.00 -2.85 -4.05
N ARG A 60 8.72 -2.54 -5.13
CA ARG A 60 8.40 -1.41 -6.03
C ARG A 60 7.03 -1.57 -6.68
N HIS A 61 6.68 -2.77 -7.16
CA HIS A 61 5.35 -3.05 -7.69
C HIS A 61 4.27 -2.96 -6.61
N LYS A 62 4.53 -3.48 -5.41
CA LYS A 62 3.60 -3.42 -4.28
C LYS A 62 3.25 -1.97 -3.88
N ARG A 63 4.21 -1.04 -3.98
CA ARG A 63 3.95 0.40 -3.78
C ARG A 63 2.99 1.00 -4.83
N ARG A 64 2.87 0.38 -6.01
CA ARG A 64 1.93 0.80 -7.07
C ARG A 64 0.53 0.23 -6.86
N CYS A 65 0.40 -0.87 -6.12
CA CYS A 65 -0.88 -1.48 -5.78
C CYS A 65 -1.68 -0.62 -4.78
N GLY A 66 -2.99 -0.84 -4.76
CA GLY A 66 -3.92 -0.19 -3.84
C GLY A 66 -4.35 1.21 -4.28
N ARG A 67 -5.41 1.70 -3.64
CA ARG A 67 -5.96 3.04 -3.90
C ARG A 67 -4.98 4.10 -3.42
N LYS A 68 -4.61 5.04 -4.30
CA LYS A 68 -3.80 6.20 -3.94
C LYS A 68 -4.58 7.11 -3.00
N GLN A 69 -3.85 7.80 -2.13
CA GLN A 69 -4.46 8.74 -1.19
C GLN A 69 -5.07 9.89 -2.00
N THR A 70 -6.32 10.23 -1.72
CA THR A 70 -6.95 11.43 -2.27
C THR A 70 -6.15 12.64 -1.83
N GLN A 71 -5.78 13.47 -2.79
CA GLN A 71 -5.17 14.77 -2.54
C GLN A 71 -6.26 15.83 -2.63
N LEU A 72 -6.29 16.75 -1.66
CA LEU A 72 -7.18 17.90 -1.70
C LEU A 72 -6.45 19.08 -2.36
N PRO A 73 -7.13 19.89 -3.19
CA PRO A 73 -6.55 21.13 -3.68
C PRO A 73 -6.31 22.11 -2.53
N THR A 74 -5.34 23.00 -2.70
CA THR A 74 -4.91 23.95 -1.65
C THR A 74 -6.05 24.82 -1.12
N ILE A 75 -7.01 25.18 -1.98
CA ILE A 75 -8.19 25.98 -1.62
C ILE A 75 -9.04 25.23 -0.58
N GLU A 76 -9.34 23.96 -0.83
CA GLU A 76 -10.10 23.12 0.09
C GLU A 76 -9.34 22.92 1.42
N VAL A 77 -8.02 22.72 1.36
CA VAL A 77 -7.17 22.57 2.56
C VAL A 77 -7.21 23.84 3.43
N ASN A 78 -7.10 25.02 2.81
CA ASN A 78 -7.15 26.30 3.52
C ASN A 78 -8.53 26.55 4.14
N TYR A 79 -9.60 26.23 3.41
CA TYR A 79 -10.97 26.31 3.94
C TYR A 79 -11.12 25.41 5.17
N ILE A 80 -10.70 24.15 5.08
CA ILE A 80 -10.77 23.20 6.20
C ILE A 80 -9.99 23.72 7.41
N HIS A 81 -8.78 24.26 7.22
CA HIS A 81 -7.99 24.88 8.31
C HIS A 81 -8.71 26.06 8.98
N ALA A 82 -9.34 26.92 8.19
CA ALA A 82 -10.11 28.05 8.72
C ALA A 82 -11.29 27.56 9.58
N GLN A 83 -12.01 26.54 9.12
CA GLN A 83 -13.15 25.98 9.85
C GLN A 83 -12.73 25.21 11.11
N ILE A 84 -11.62 24.48 11.08
CA ILE A 84 -11.05 23.85 12.28
C ILE A 84 -10.70 24.91 13.32
N LYS A 85 -10.09 26.03 12.91
CA LYS A 85 -9.76 27.14 13.80
C LYS A 85 -11.02 27.80 14.39
N ALA A 86 -12.13 27.77 13.66
CA ALA A 86 -13.44 28.18 14.14
C ALA A 86 -14.13 27.14 15.05
N GLY A 87 -13.49 25.99 15.31
CA GLY A 87 -13.99 24.94 16.19
C GLY A 87 -14.97 23.98 15.52
N TRP A 88 -14.99 23.89 14.20
CA TRP A 88 -15.94 23.02 13.49
C TRP A 88 -15.43 21.59 13.37
N THR A 89 -16.36 20.62 13.43
CA THR A 89 -16.04 19.21 13.18
C THR A 89 -16.08 18.90 11.68
N PRO A 90 -15.38 17.83 11.22
CA PRO A 90 -15.44 17.37 9.83
C PRO A 90 -16.87 17.14 9.32
N ASP A 91 -17.78 16.70 10.20
CA ASP A 91 -19.19 16.50 9.88
C ASP A 91 -19.88 17.84 9.58
N THR A 92 -19.62 18.87 10.38
CA THR A 92 -20.16 20.21 10.16
C THR A 92 -19.60 20.84 8.90
N ILE A 93 -18.30 20.70 8.65
CA ILE A 93 -17.62 21.26 7.48
C ILE A 93 -18.24 20.71 6.18
N ILE A 94 -18.51 19.40 6.12
CA ILE A 94 -19.07 18.77 4.92
C ILE A 94 -20.59 18.90 4.87
N GLY A 95 -21.29 18.74 6.00
CA GLY A 95 -22.75 18.72 6.08
C GLY A 95 -23.41 20.07 5.81
N ARG A 96 -22.69 21.19 5.97
CA ARG A 96 -23.20 22.52 5.65
C ARG A 96 -23.22 22.84 4.15
N HIS A 97 -22.48 22.09 3.34
CA HIS A 97 -22.39 22.30 1.88
C HIS A 97 -22.02 23.74 1.45
N GLU A 98 -21.37 24.52 2.32
CA GLU A 98 -20.94 25.90 2.03
C GLU A 98 -19.79 25.94 1.01
N HIS A 99 -18.95 24.92 0.98
CA HIS A 99 -17.85 24.79 0.04
C HIS A 99 -17.80 23.37 -0.53
N PRO A 100 -17.65 23.19 -1.86
CA PRO A 100 -17.53 21.86 -2.45
C PRO A 100 -16.20 21.24 -2.03
N ILE A 101 -16.26 20.17 -1.26
CA ILE A 101 -15.08 19.40 -0.85
C ILE A 101 -15.03 18.12 -1.67
N SER A 102 -13.89 17.87 -2.30
CA SER A 102 -13.66 16.76 -3.21
C SER A 102 -13.56 15.40 -2.51
N CYS A 103 -13.79 15.33 -1.19
CA CYS A 103 -13.69 14.12 -0.40
C CYS A 103 -14.90 13.91 0.52
N SER A 104 -15.18 12.65 0.84
CA SER A 104 -16.24 12.30 1.78
C SER A 104 -15.83 12.57 3.22
N MET A 105 -16.82 12.75 4.11
CA MET A 105 -16.65 12.88 5.56
C MET A 105 -15.72 11.82 6.15
N ARG A 106 -15.94 10.55 5.82
CA ARG A 106 -15.07 9.45 6.29
C ARG A 106 -13.63 9.56 5.77
N THR A 107 -13.44 10.14 4.58
CA THR A 107 -12.11 10.40 4.03
C THR A 107 -11.44 11.55 4.77
N LEU A 108 -12.19 12.60 5.10
CA LEU A 108 -11.71 13.71 5.90
C LEU A 108 -11.24 13.22 7.28
N TYR A 109 -12.06 12.48 8.03
CA TYR A 109 -11.63 11.87 9.31
C TYR A 109 -10.36 11.02 9.19
N ARG A 110 -10.22 10.24 8.11
CA ARG A 110 -8.99 9.47 7.86
C ARG A 110 -7.77 10.36 7.60
N MET A 111 -7.95 11.55 7.03
CA MET A 111 -6.86 12.52 6.84
C MET A 111 -6.40 13.07 8.19
N PHE A 112 -7.33 13.39 9.10
CA PHE A 112 -7.02 13.78 10.48
C PHE A 112 -6.26 12.69 11.24
N ALA A 113 -6.72 11.43 11.16
CA ALA A 113 -6.06 10.30 11.81
C ALA A 113 -4.61 10.07 11.31
N ARG A 114 -4.29 10.56 10.12
CA ARG A 114 -2.96 10.42 9.49
C ARG A 114 -2.09 11.66 9.63
N ASN A 115 -2.57 12.72 10.29
CA ASN A 115 -1.93 14.03 10.32
C ASN A 115 -1.62 14.59 8.92
N GLN A 116 -2.49 14.30 7.94
CA GLN A 116 -2.33 14.80 6.57
C GLN A 116 -2.62 16.31 6.53
N TYR A 117 -1.81 17.09 5.81
CA TYR A 117 -1.91 18.56 5.72
C TYR A 117 -1.86 19.31 7.06
N GLY A 118 -1.37 18.68 8.13
CA GLY A 118 -1.36 19.27 9.47
C GLY A 118 -2.69 19.17 10.22
N PHE A 119 -3.67 18.43 9.70
CA PHE A 119 -4.93 18.15 10.39
C PHE A 119 -4.69 17.14 11.51
N SER A 120 -4.86 17.52 12.77
CA SER A 120 -4.68 16.60 13.90
C SER A 120 -5.99 16.29 14.59
N VAL A 121 -6.19 15.03 14.99
CA VAL A 121 -7.37 14.61 15.77
C VAL A 121 -7.53 15.45 17.05
N LYS A 122 -6.42 15.95 17.61
CA LYS A 122 -6.41 16.82 18.80
C LYS A 122 -7.07 18.19 18.59
N GLN A 123 -7.22 18.62 17.34
CA GLN A 123 -7.84 19.90 16.99
C GLN A 123 -9.37 19.79 16.87
N LEU A 124 -9.91 18.57 16.90
CA LEU A 124 -11.34 18.36 16.85
C LEU A 124 -11.93 18.60 18.25
N PRO A 125 -13.03 19.36 18.37
CA PRO A 125 -13.74 19.44 19.63
C PRO A 125 -14.23 18.02 19.98
N MET A 126 -13.95 17.60 21.22
CA MET A 126 -14.38 16.31 21.77
C MET A 126 -15.89 16.27 21.93
#